data_AF-A0A090QTI4-F1
#
_entry.id   AF-A0A090QTI4-F1
#
_cell.length_a   1.000
_cell.length_b   1.000
_cell.length_c   1.000
_cell.angle_alpha   90.00
_cell.angle_beta   90.00
_cell.angle_gamma   90.00
#
_symmetry.space_group_name_H-M   'P 1'
#
loop_
_entity.id
_entity.type
_entity.pdbx_description
1 polymer ?
#
loop_
_entity_poly.entity_id
_entity_poly.type
_entity_poly.pdbx_seq_one_letter_code
_entity_poly.pdbx_strand_id
1 'polypeptide(L)'
;MSQHKSYLKIEAVNIYNTILDTNQLSVIRGSSHLLKDAIEKIEHVANDACNEEKGEAITAITLGGSTGIFEVIGLSLEKAESLAWQVLNQAHDGLAFTDMFSFTVNTASATDYLTAKEILFAKGRHDQATQFSSAILPVQQHTAHAACALNGVLPADVTSHYIKAAKGHAISRSTHYRYQYGKKLRTSLYNPKTSHSKEEHHTSNEYAFPNDLEALAGTMMCSV
;
A
#
# COMPACT_ATOMS: atom_id res chain seq x y z
N MET A 1 -15.69 18.57 27.33
CA MET A 1 -15.08 17.23 27.21
C MET A 1 -14.58 17.11 25.78
N SER A 2 -13.29 16.87 25.57
CA SER A 2 -12.75 16.67 24.22
C SER A 2 -13.31 15.36 23.65
N GLN A 3 -13.99 15.44 22.51
CA GLN A 3 -14.52 14.26 21.84
C GLN A 3 -13.35 13.44 21.30
N HIS A 4 -13.32 12.14 21.62
CA HIS A 4 -12.35 11.22 21.01
C HIS A 4 -12.67 11.07 19.52
N LYS A 5 -11.62 11.11 18.71
CA LYS A 5 -11.62 10.80 17.29
C LYS A 5 -11.09 9.40 17.06
N SER A 6 -11.55 8.77 15.99
CA SER A 6 -11.21 7.40 15.60
C SER A 6 -10.32 7.42 14.36
N TYR A 7 -9.30 6.58 14.37
CA TYR A 7 -8.27 6.55 13.33
C TYR A 7 -7.95 5.12 12.92
N LEU A 8 -7.62 4.97 11.64
CA LEU A 8 -7.19 3.73 10.99
C LEU A 8 -5.84 3.97 10.32
N LYS A 9 -4.87 3.08 10.53
CA LYS A 9 -3.60 3.04 9.81
C LYS A 9 -3.46 1.72 9.09
N ILE A 10 -3.03 1.81 7.83
CA ILE A 10 -2.67 0.67 7.01
C ILE A 10 -1.22 0.87 6.58
N GLU A 11 -0.39 -0.15 6.74
CA GLU A 11 1.01 -0.11 6.36
C GLU A 11 1.39 -1.44 5.72
N ALA A 12 1.96 -1.39 4.53
CA ALA A 12 2.62 -2.54 3.95
C ALA A 12 3.97 -2.74 4.63
N VAL A 13 4.21 -3.94 5.16
CA VAL A 13 5.40 -4.27 5.93
C VAL A 13 6.35 -5.11 5.09
N ASN A 14 7.66 -4.95 5.34
CA ASN A 14 8.71 -5.68 4.65
C ASN A 14 8.67 -5.56 3.10
N ILE A 15 8.26 -4.39 2.60
CA ILE A 15 8.03 -4.17 1.17
C ILE A 15 9.26 -4.41 0.30
N TYR A 16 10.47 -4.20 0.83
CA TYR A 16 11.70 -4.38 0.07
C TYR A 16 11.93 -5.84 -0.31
N ASN A 17 11.52 -6.79 0.54
CA ASN A 17 11.61 -8.20 0.22
C ASN A 17 10.72 -8.59 -0.96
N THR A 18 9.63 -7.86 -1.21
CA THR A 18 8.80 -8.06 -2.39
C THR A 18 9.29 -7.23 -3.58
N ILE A 19 9.55 -5.94 -3.40
CA ILE A 19 9.88 -5.03 -4.50
C ILE A 19 11.22 -5.40 -5.14
N LEU A 20 12.21 -5.74 -4.32
CA LEU A 20 13.60 -6.00 -4.74
C LEU A 20 13.91 -7.50 -4.85
N ASP A 21 12.88 -8.34 -4.90
CA ASP A 21 13.02 -9.79 -5.15
C ASP A 21 13.52 -10.11 -6.56
N THR A 22 13.62 -9.10 -7.43
CA THR A 22 14.13 -9.21 -8.78
C THR A 22 14.80 -7.91 -9.22
N ASN A 23 15.70 -7.98 -10.21
CA ASN A 23 16.26 -6.81 -10.89
C ASN A 23 15.43 -6.36 -12.11
N GLN A 24 14.29 -7.01 -12.36
CA GLN A 24 13.44 -6.70 -13.51
C GLN A 24 12.63 -5.41 -13.24
N LEU A 25 12.99 -4.33 -13.93
CA LEU A 25 12.44 -2.98 -13.72
C LEU A 25 10.90 -2.86 -13.84
N SER A 26 10.26 -3.65 -14.69
CA SER A 26 8.80 -3.62 -14.79
C SER A 26 8.14 -4.27 -13.58
N VAL A 27 8.71 -5.34 -13.02
CA VAL A 27 8.25 -5.93 -11.76
C VAL A 27 8.43 -4.92 -10.62
N ILE A 28 9.61 -4.31 -10.49
CA ILE A 28 9.88 -3.28 -9.46
C ILE A 28 8.84 -2.16 -9.55
N ARG A 29 8.69 -1.54 -10.74
CA ARG A 29 7.73 -0.45 -10.97
C ARG A 29 6.29 -0.89 -10.67
N GLY A 30 5.89 -2.07 -11.14
CA GLY A 30 4.55 -2.58 -10.89
C GLY A 30 4.27 -2.82 -9.42
N SER A 31 5.26 -3.35 -8.69
CA SER A 31 5.18 -3.56 -7.24
C SER A 31 4.96 -2.24 -6.50
N SER A 32 5.77 -1.22 -6.78
CA SER A 32 5.67 0.09 -6.14
C SER A 32 4.32 0.77 -6.38
N HIS A 33 3.78 0.67 -7.60
CA HIS A 33 2.47 1.25 -7.89
C HIS A 33 1.31 0.44 -7.32
N LEU A 34 1.41 -0.90 -7.28
CA LEU A 34 0.39 -1.73 -6.63
C LEU A 34 0.29 -1.46 -5.14
N LEU A 35 1.40 -1.18 -4.46
CA LEU A 35 1.39 -0.76 -3.05
C LEU A 35 0.64 0.57 -2.86
N LYS A 36 0.93 1.55 -3.72
CA LYS A 36 0.23 2.84 -3.70
C LYS A 36 -1.27 2.66 -3.97
N ASP A 37 -1.61 1.90 -5.00
CA ASP A 37 -3.00 1.56 -5.38
C ASP A 37 -3.74 0.84 -4.24
N ALA A 38 -3.07 -0.06 -3.51
CA ALA A 38 -3.65 -0.74 -2.36
C ALA A 38 -4.08 0.22 -1.25
N ILE A 39 -3.28 1.28 -1.01
CA ILE A 39 -3.59 2.29 0.01
C ILE A 39 -4.68 3.25 -0.49
N GLU A 40 -4.58 3.74 -1.72
CA GLU A 40 -5.54 4.70 -2.29
C GLU A 40 -6.94 4.08 -2.47
N LYS A 41 -7.04 2.79 -2.80
CA LYS A 41 -8.32 2.08 -2.94
C LYS A 41 -9.14 2.01 -1.66
N ILE A 42 -8.51 2.15 -0.49
CA ILE A 42 -9.20 2.08 0.80
C ILE A 42 -10.23 3.19 0.91
N GLU A 43 -9.85 4.43 0.57
CA GLU A 43 -10.75 5.58 0.61
C GLU A 43 -11.90 5.41 -0.40
N HIS A 44 -11.59 4.98 -1.63
CA HIS A 44 -12.60 4.76 -2.65
C HIS A 44 -13.65 3.71 -2.25
N VAL A 45 -13.21 2.53 -1.80
CA VAL A 45 -14.14 1.47 -1.39
C VAL A 45 -14.86 1.84 -0.10
N ALA A 46 -14.21 2.57 0.81
CA ALA A 46 -14.88 3.05 2.01
C ALA A 46 -15.99 4.05 1.68
N ASN A 47 -15.81 4.95 0.70
CA ASN A 47 -16.86 5.86 0.26
C ASN A 47 -18.08 5.10 -0.29
N ASP A 48 -17.87 4.02 -1.04
CA ASP A 48 -18.96 3.19 -1.56
C ASP A 48 -19.67 2.37 -0.45
N ALA A 49 -18.94 1.99 0.60
CA ALA A 49 -19.44 1.13 1.69
C ALA A 49 -20.03 1.91 2.88
N CYS A 50 -19.67 3.18 3.04
CA CYS A 50 -20.14 4.02 4.13
C CYS A 50 -21.55 4.57 3.86
N ASN A 51 -22.36 4.65 4.89
CA ASN A 51 -23.70 5.25 4.79
C ASN A 51 -23.63 6.77 5.00
N GLU A 52 -23.75 7.53 3.90
CA GLU A 52 -23.75 9.00 3.91
C GLU A 52 -24.88 9.58 4.78
N GLU A 53 -26.07 8.97 4.80
CA GLU A 53 -27.20 9.44 5.61
C GLU A 53 -26.92 9.35 7.12
N LYS A 54 -26.03 8.43 7.52
CA LYS A 54 -25.56 8.28 8.90
C LYS A 54 -24.30 9.09 9.21
N GLY A 55 -23.77 9.82 8.23
CA GLY A 55 -22.49 10.53 8.36
C GLY A 55 -21.31 9.59 8.55
N GLU A 56 -21.39 8.35 8.04
CA GLU A 56 -20.26 7.44 8.02
C GLU A 56 -19.26 7.87 6.95
N ALA A 57 -17.97 7.92 7.27
CA ALA A 57 -16.91 8.18 6.31
C ALA A 57 -15.57 7.62 6.79
N ILE A 58 -14.69 7.29 5.84
CA ILE A 58 -13.27 7.06 6.10
C ILE A 58 -12.51 8.00 5.18
N THR A 59 -11.84 9.00 5.75
CA THR A 59 -11.18 10.06 4.98
C THR A 59 -9.68 9.99 5.17
N ALA A 60 -8.91 10.07 4.09
CA ALA A 60 -7.46 10.08 4.16
C ALA A 60 -6.94 11.35 4.86
N ILE A 61 -6.10 11.17 5.89
CA ILE A 61 -5.34 12.27 6.52
C ILE A 61 -3.95 12.35 5.90
N THR A 62 -3.32 11.20 5.69
CA THR A 62 -1.97 11.10 5.14
C THR A 62 -1.86 9.85 4.28
N LEU A 63 -1.44 10.03 3.04
CA LEU A 63 -1.19 8.94 2.10
C LEU A 63 0.28 8.93 1.72
N GLY A 64 0.87 7.75 1.76
CA GLY A 64 2.20 7.45 1.26
C GLY A 64 2.14 6.29 0.27
N GLY A 65 3.27 5.98 -0.38
CA GLY A 65 3.32 4.92 -1.41
C GLY A 65 3.11 3.50 -0.88
N SER A 66 3.07 3.30 0.43
CA SER A 66 2.87 1.99 1.09
C SER A 66 2.23 2.10 2.48
N THR A 67 1.79 3.29 2.89
CA THR A 67 1.15 3.53 4.18
C THR A 67 0.06 4.58 4.02
N GLY A 68 -1.04 4.43 4.76
CA GLY A 68 -2.10 5.42 4.84
C GLY A 68 -2.60 5.56 6.28
N ILE A 69 -2.93 6.78 6.68
CA ILE A 69 -3.65 7.07 7.92
C ILE A 69 -4.95 7.78 7.56
N PHE A 70 -6.05 7.29 8.11
CA PHE A 70 -7.41 7.71 7.81
C PHE A 70 -8.14 8.12 9.11
N GLU A 71 -8.97 9.16 9.02
CA GLU A 71 -9.97 9.49 10.04
C GLU A 71 -11.22 8.65 9.79
N VAL A 72 -11.78 8.07 10.86
CA VAL A 72 -12.97 7.23 10.82
C VAL A 72 -14.10 8.00 11.50
N ILE A 73 -15.14 8.33 10.74
CA ILE A 73 -16.28 9.16 11.17
C ILE A 73 -17.54 8.30 11.12
N GLY A 74 -18.36 8.33 12.16
CA GLY A 74 -19.66 7.62 12.21
C GLY A 74 -19.58 6.08 12.23
N LEU A 75 -18.38 5.50 12.08
CA LEU A 75 -18.15 4.07 11.92
C LEU A 75 -17.41 3.50 13.15
N SER A 76 -17.69 2.24 13.51
CA SER A 76 -16.89 1.54 14.52
C SER A 76 -15.50 1.22 13.98
N LEU A 77 -14.49 1.18 14.87
CA LEU A 77 -13.11 0.86 14.49
C LEU A 77 -13.00 -0.56 13.92
N GLU A 78 -13.77 -1.52 14.45
CA GLU A 78 -13.81 -2.90 13.99
C GLU A 78 -14.36 -3.00 12.56
N LYS A 79 -15.40 -2.22 12.23
CA LYS A 79 -15.94 -2.17 10.87
C LYS A 79 -14.95 -1.50 9.92
N ALA A 80 -14.26 -0.44 10.34
CA ALA A 80 -13.22 0.20 9.55
C ALA A 80 -12.06 -0.76 9.24
N GLU A 81 -11.59 -1.50 10.24
CA GLU A 81 -10.55 -2.53 10.09
C GLU A 81 -11.01 -3.67 9.18
N SER A 82 -12.24 -4.16 9.34
CA SER A 82 -12.81 -5.18 8.48
C SER A 82 -12.91 -4.73 7.01
N LEU A 83 -13.30 -3.48 6.77
CA LEU A 83 -13.34 -2.92 5.41
C LEU A 83 -11.94 -2.83 4.81
N ALA A 84 -10.94 -2.41 5.58
CA ALA A 84 -9.56 -2.38 5.12
C ALA A 84 -9.08 -3.77 4.71
N TRP A 85 -9.32 -4.79 5.54
CA TRP A 85 -8.97 -6.18 5.19
C TRP A 85 -9.77 -6.70 4.00
N GLN A 86 -11.03 -6.32 3.84
CA GLN A 86 -11.83 -6.69 2.67
C GLN A 86 -11.20 -6.15 1.38
N VAL A 87 -10.77 -4.88 1.36
CA VAL A 87 -10.09 -4.28 0.22
C VAL A 87 -8.76 -4.97 -0.07
N LEU A 88 -7.95 -5.21 0.96
CA LEU A 88 -6.64 -5.84 0.80
C LEU A 88 -6.75 -7.30 0.31
N ASN A 89 -7.81 -8.01 0.71
CA ASN A 89 -8.09 -9.38 0.29
C ASN A 89 -8.94 -9.48 -0.99
N GLN A 90 -9.38 -8.35 -1.57
CA GLN A 90 -10.13 -8.36 -2.80
C GLN A 90 -9.21 -8.74 -3.96
N ALA A 91 -9.56 -9.81 -4.67
CA ALA A 91 -8.77 -10.28 -5.81
C ALA A 91 -8.88 -9.31 -7.01
N HIS A 92 -7.74 -8.90 -7.54
CA HIS A 92 -7.60 -8.16 -8.78
C HIS A 92 -6.89 -9.04 -9.82
N ASP A 93 -7.61 -9.44 -10.87
CA ASP A 93 -7.16 -10.43 -11.86
C ASP A 93 -6.68 -11.76 -11.22
N GLY A 94 -7.35 -12.19 -10.15
CA GLY A 94 -7.10 -13.46 -9.48
C GLY A 94 -5.97 -13.47 -8.44
N LEU A 95 -5.47 -12.29 -8.04
CA LEU A 95 -4.58 -12.12 -6.88
C LEU A 95 -5.04 -10.95 -6.01
N ALA A 96 -5.14 -11.16 -4.72
CA ALA A 96 -5.33 -10.11 -3.73
C ALA A 96 -4.02 -9.34 -3.47
N PHE A 97 -4.11 -8.16 -2.86
CA PHE A 97 -2.90 -7.46 -2.42
C PHE A 97 -2.15 -8.26 -1.35
N THR A 98 -2.89 -8.98 -0.50
CA THR A 98 -2.35 -9.88 0.53
C THR A 98 -1.63 -11.11 -0.02
N ASP A 99 -1.89 -11.48 -1.29
CA ASP A 99 -1.12 -12.54 -1.98
C ASP A 99 0.26 -12.06 -2.45
N MET A 100 0.49 -10.75 -2.45
CA MET A 100 1.71 -10.12 -2.99
C MET A 100 2.51 -9.37 -1.93
N PHE A 101 1.84 -8.82 -0.93
CA PHE A 101 2.45 -7.97 0.09
C PHE A 101 1.89 -8.33 1.46
N SER A 102 2.68 -8.07 2.49
CA SER A 102 2.24 -8.17 3.88
C SER A 102 1.76 -6.81 4.35
N PHE A 103 0.68 -6.78 5.12
CA PHE A 103 0.11 -5.54 5.67
C PHE A 103 -0.13 -5.67 7.17
N THR A 104 -0.04 -4.54 7.86
CA THR A 104 -0.60 -4.33 9.20
C THR A 104 -1.74 -3.33 9.10
N VAL A 105 -2.85 -3.63 9.77
CA VAL A 105 -4.00 -2.73 9.89
C VAL A 105 -4.19 -2.46 11.38
N ASN A 106 -4.13 -1.19 11.77
CA ASN A 106 -4.21 -0.79 13.17
C ASN A 106 -5.25 0.31 13.35
N THR A 107 -5.95 0.27 14.48
CA THR A 107 -6.95 1.27 14.84
C THR A 107 -6.61 1.94 16.17
N ALA A 108 -7.03 3.18 16.35
CA ALA A 108 -6.85 3.91 17.60
C ALA A 108 -7.94 4.96 17.80
N SER A 109 -8.30 5.23 19.05
CA SER A 109 -9.11 6.39 19.43
C SER A 109 -8.29 7.32 20.30
N ALA A 110 -8.24 8.61 19.96
CA ALA A 110 -7.50 9.61 20.71
C ALA A 110 -8.17 10.98 20.64
N THR A 111 -7.77 11.90 21.51
CA THR A 111 -8.27 13.29 21.52
C THR A 111 -7.74 14.13 20.36
N ASP A 112 -6.56 13.78 19.85
CA ASP A 112 -5.85 14.49 18.80
C ASP A 112 -5.06 13.53 17.90
N TYR A 113 -4.68 14.04 16.73
CA TYR A 113 -4.00 13.24 15.71
C TYR A 113 -2.58 12.81 16.13
N LEU A 114 -1.83 13.63 16.87
CA LEU A 114 -0.45 13.30 17.24
C LEU A 114 -0.44 12.10 18.19
N THR A 115 -1.31 12.13 19.21
CA THR A 115 -1.49 11.00 20.13
C THR A 115 -1.95 9.74 19.40
N ALA A 116 -2.93 9.86 18.49
CA ALA A 116 -3.37 8.72 17.68
C ALA A 116 -2.24 8.14 16.84
N LYS A 117 -1.45 8.99 16.18
CA LYS A 117 -0.31 8.59 15.37
C LYS A 117 0.68 7.78 16.20
N GLU A 118 1.09 8.27 17.37
CA GLU A 118 2.00 7.53 18.25
C GLU A 118 1.46 6.13 18.63
N ILE A 119 0.18 6.04 19.00
CA ILE A 119 -0.48 4.76 19.31
C ILE A 119 -0.46 3.82 18.09
N LEU A 120 -0.83 4.33 16.91
CA LEU A 120 -0.88 3.55 15.68
C LEU A 120 0.50 3.04 15.24
N PHE A 121 1.55 3.87 15.38
CA PHE A 121 2.92 3.46 15.09
C PHE A 121 3.44 2.45 16.13
N ALA A 122 3.12 2.62 17.41
CA ALA A 122 3.48 1.67 18.46
C ALA A 122 2.84 0.30 18.21
N LYS A 123 1.54 0.27 17.89
CA LYS A 123 0.82 -0.96 17.50
C LYS A 123 1.44 -1.62 16.28
N GLY A 124 1.67 -0.87 15.20
CA GLY A 124 2.28 -1.42 13.99
C GLY A 124 3.67 -2.02 14.22
N ARG A 125 4.51 -1.38 15.06
CA ARG A 125 5.83 -1.93 15.43
C ARG A 125 5.70 -3.19 16.29
N HIS A 126 4.73 -3.23 17.20
CA HIS A 126 4.46 -4.42 18.00
C HIS A 126 4.02 -5.59 17.13
N ASP A 127 3.12 -5.36 16.17
CA ASP A 127 2.67 -6.38 15.22
C ASP A 127 3.85 -6.89 14.37
N GLN A 128 4.69 -5.98 13.86
CA GLN A 128 5.89 -6.34 13.11
C GLN A 128 6.89 -7.16 13.95
N ALA A 129 7.01 -6.88 15.25
CA ALA A 129 7.89 -7.63 16.16
C ALA A 129 7.32 -9.00 16.57
N THR A 130 6.00 -9.19 16.52
CA THR A 130 5.31 -10.42 16.95
C THR A 130 4.95 -11.36 15.80
N GLN A 131 4.89 -10.86 14.57
CA GLN A 131 4.67 -11.68 13.39
C GLN A 131 5.95 -12.43 12.98
N PHE A 132 5.97 -13.75 13.22
CA PHE A 132 7.08 -14.65 12.86
C PHE A 132 7.37 -14.72 11.35
N SER A 133 6.44 -14.31 10.49
CA SER A 133 6.64 -14.26 9.05
C SER A 133 6.17 -12.93 8.46
N SER A 134 7.09 -11.98 8.30
CA SER A 134 6.92 -10.83 7.39
C SER A 134 7.28 -11.19 5.93
N ALA A 135 7.50 -12.48 5.63
CA ALA A 135 7.72 -12.95 4.28
C ALA A 135 6.37 -13.19 3.58
N ILE A 136 6.29 -12.89 2.29
CA ILE A 136 5.14 -13.26 1.44
C ILE A 136 4.90 -14.75 1.65
N LEU A 137 3.76 -15.10 2.24
CA LEU A 137 3.38 -16.49 2.35
C LEU A 137 3.19 -17.02 0.93
N PRO A 138 3.80 -18.15 0.57
CA PRO A 138 3.55 -18.75 -0.73
C PRO A 138 2.04 -18.99 -0.84
N VAL A 139 1.40 -18.40 -1.85
CA VAL A 139 0.02 -18.76 -2.21
C VAL A 139 0.01 -20.28 -2.28
N GLN A 140 -0.78 -20.94 -1.42
CA GLN A 140 -0.81 -22.39 -1.31
C GLN A 140 -1.32 -22.98 -2.63
N GLN A 141 -0.42 -23.19 -3.57
CA GLN A 141 -0.72 -23.82 -4.84
C GLN A 141 -0.02 -25.16 -4.86
N HIS A 142 -0.83 -26.21 -4.75
CA HIS A 142 -0.41 -27.61 -4.81
C HIS A 142 0.24 -28.01 -6.15
N THR A 143 0.24 -27.12 -7.14
CA THR A 143 0.74 -27.36 -8.51
C THR A 143 2.12 -26.76 -8.78
N ALA A 144 2.71 -26.04 -7.83
CA ALA A 144 4.04 -25.47 -8.04
C ALA A 144 5.12 -26.55 -7.85
N HIS A 145 5.85 -26.86 -8.91
CA HIS A 145 6.90 -27.90 -8.91
C HIS A 145 8.33 -27.33 -8.91
N ALA A 146 8.49 -26.00 -8.96
CA ALA A 146 9.79 -25.35 -9.02
C ALA A 146 9.77 -23.98 -8.31
N ALA A 147 10.96 -23.48 -7.98
CA ALA A 147 11.14 -22.10 -7.56
C ALA A 147 11.02 -21.14 -8.75
N CYS A 148 10.51 -19.94 -8.50
CA CYS A 148 10.35 -18.88 -9.49
C CYS A 148 11.72 -18.51 -10.09
N ALA A 149 11.84 -18.61 -11.41
CA ALA A 149 13.11 -18.34 -12.10
C ALA A 149 13.64 -16.91 -11.96
N LEU A 150 12.81 -15.95 -11.49
CA LEU A 150 13.23 -14.56 -11.30
C LEU A 150 13.72 -14.22 -9.90
N ASN A 151 13.07 -14.76 -8.87
CA ASN A 151 13.40 -14.44 -7.47
C ASN A 151 14.01 -15.62 -6.71
N GLY A 152 13.93 -16.83 -7.24
CA GLY A 152 14.50 -18.04 -6.64
C GLY A 152 13.84 -18.48 -5.33
N VAL A 153 12.77 -17.82 -4.88
CA VAL A 153 12.16 -18.02 -3.55
C VAL A 153 10.69 -18.43 -3.67
N LEU A 154 9.89 -17.70 -4.45
CA LEU A 154 8.45 -17.96 -4.53
C LEU A 154 8.15 -19.21 -5.39
N PRO A 155 7.03 -19.91 -5.18
CA PRO A 155 6.62 -21.01 -6.04
C PRO A 155 6.37 -20.53 -7.47
N ALA A 156 6.81 -21.31 -8.45
CA ALA A 156 6.57 -21.04 -9.87
C ALA A 156 5.34 -21.79 -10.38
N ASP A 157 4.38 -21.07 -10.93
CA ASP A 157 3.11 -21.60 -11.43
C ASP A 157 2.71 -21.04 -12.81
N VAL A 158 3.48 -20.09 -13.37
CA VAL A 158 3.20 -19.46 -14.66
C VAL A 158 4.43 -19.50 -15.56
N THR A 159 4.30 -20.03 -16.78
CA THR A 159 5.40 -19.99 -17.77
C THR A 159 5.60 -18.58 -18.32
N SER A 160 6.80 -18.03 -18.19
CA SER A 160 7.13 -16.70 -18.70
C SER A 160 7.59 -16.74 -20.16
N HIS A 161 6.82 -16.12 -21.05
CA HIS A 161 7.22 -15.94 -22.45
C HIS A 161 7.84 -14.56 -22.74
N TYR A 162 7.57 -13.57 -21.89
CA TYR A 162 7.83 -12.16 -22.19
C TYR A 162 8.94 -11.54 -21.34
N ILE A 163 9.37 -12.16 -20.25
CA ILE A 163 10.44 -11.63 -19.40
C ILE A 163 11.76 -12.23 -19.88
N LYS A 164 12.61 -11.41 -20.50
CA LYS A 164 13.88 -11.87 -21.11
C LYS A 164 14.74 -12.69 -20.15
N ALA A 165 14.82 -12.28 -18.88
CA ALA A 165 15.62 -12.95 -17.84
C ALA A 165 15.07 -14.33 -17.42
N ALA A 166 13.79 -14.62 -17.68
CA ALA A 166 13.16 -15.89 -17.34
C ALA A 166 12.41 -16.51 -18.53
N LYS A 167 12.87 -16.23 -19.76
CA LYS A 167 12.18 -16.67 -20.98
C LYS A 167 12.16 -18.20 -21.03
N GLY A 168 10.97 -18.77 -21.20
CA GLY A 168 10.76 -20.22 -21.23
C GLY A 168 10.81 -20.91 -19.87
N HIS A 169 11.02 -20.17 -18.78
CA HIS A 169 11.06 -20.69 -17.43
C HIS A 169 9.79 -20.32 -16.67
N ALA A 170 9.43 -21.14 -15.68
CA ALA A 170 8.30 -20.86 -14.80
C ALA A 170 8.66 -19.75 -13.80
N ILE A 171 7.71 -18.85 -13.56
CA ILE A 171 7.78 -17.75 -12.57
C ILE A 171 6.55 -17.81 -11.68
N SER A 172 6.59 -17.09 -10.55
CA SER A 172 5.42 -16.95 -9.69
C SER A 172 4.35 -16.05 -10.32
N ARG A 173 3.08 -16.33 -10.02
CA ARG A 173 1.94 -15.51 -10.43
C ARG A 173 2.06 -14.07 -9.93
N SER A 174 2.49 -13.88 -8.68
CA SER A 174 2.74 -12.55 -8.12
C SER A 174 3.76 -11.77 -8.97
N THR A 175 4.91 -12.38 -9.29
CA THR A 175 5.92 -11.74 -10.14
C THR A 175 5.38 -11.47 -11.55
N HIS A 176 4.60 -12.41 -12.11
CA HIS A 176 3.97 -12.22 -13.42
C HIS A 176 2.99 -11.04 -13.42
N TYR A 177 2.13 -10.94 -12.41
CA TYR A 177 1.16 -9.87 -12.27
C TYR A 177 1.83 -8.50 -12.10
N ARG A 178 2.80 -8.41 -11.18
CA ARG A 178 3.62 -7.20 -10.97
C ARG A 178 4.32 -6.76 -12.26
N TYR A 179 4.85 -7.71 -13.05
CA TYR A 179 5.43 -7.42 -14.38
C TYR A 179 4.40 -6.84 -15.35
N GLN A 180 3.22 -7.47 -15.48
CA GLN A 180 2.17 -6.99 -16.38
C GLN A 180 1.69 -5.59 -15.99
N TYR A 181 1.45 -5.37 -14.69
CA TYR A 181 1.02 -4.08 -14.16
C TYR A 181 2.05 -2.99 -14.47
N GLY A 182 3.33 -3.22 -14.16
CA GLY A 182 4.38 -2.25 -14.44
C GLY A 182 4.64 -2.01 -15.94
N LYS A 183 4.31 -2.96 -16.81
CA LYS A 183 4.27 -2.73 -18.27
C LYS A 183 3.12 -1.84 -18.69
N LYS A 184 1.89 -2.11 -18.22
CA LYS A 184 0.70 -1.29 -18.52
C LYS A 184 0.93 0.16 -18.10
N LEU A 185 1.45 0.34 -16.89
CA LEU A 185 1.76 1.66 -16.33
C LEU A 185 2.86 2.40 -17.12
N ARG A 186 3.92 1.71 -17.54
CA ARG A 186 4.93 2.33 -18.43
C ARG A 186 4.24 2.87 -19.69
N THR A 187 3.35 2.07 -20.30
CA THR A 187 2.63 2.51 -21.49
C THR A 187 1.74 3.73 -21.21
N SER A 188 1.07 3.81 -20.06
CA SER A 188 0.22 4.98 -19.73
C SER A 188 1.03 6.24 -19.47
N LEU A 189 2.19 6.14 -18.80
CA LEU A 189 3.06 7.28 -18.50
C LEU A 189 3.69 7.90 -19.76
N TYR A 190 4.02 7.08 -20.76
CA TYR A 190 4.71 7.54 -21.99
C TYR A 190 3.80 7.66 -23.21
N ASN A 191 2.48 7.52 -23.06
CA ASN A 191 1.55 7.74 -24.16
C ASN A 191 1.07 9.21 -24.14
N PRO A 192 1.56 10.07 -25.06
CA PRO A 192 1.26 11.51 -25.06
C PRO A 192 -0.25 11.81 -25.23
N LYS A 193 -1.03 10.84 -25.71
CA LYS A 193 -2.50 10.99 -25.85
C LYS A 193 -3.26 10.82 -24.54
N THR A 194 -2.70 10.12 -23.55
CA THR A 194 -3.31 9.96 -22.21
C THR A 194 -2.81 11.00 -21.20
N SER A 195 -1.76 11.75 -21.53
CA SER A 195 -1.26 12.87 -20.71
C SER A 195 -2.21 14.07 -20.66
N HIS A 196 -3.28 14.07 -21.48
CA HIS A 196 -4.29 15.13 -21.53
C HIS A 196 -5.66 14.71 -20.99
N SER A 197 -5.82 13.45 -20.55
CA SER A 197 -7.08 13.00 -19.93
C SER A 197 -7.02 13.23 -18.42
N LYS A 198 -7.52 14.40 -18.00
CA LYS A 198 -7.94 14.73 -16.63
C LYS A 198 -7.05 14.12 -15.54
N GLU A 199 -5.84 14.66 -15.38
CA GLU A 199 -5.47 14.98 -14.01
C GLU A 199 -6.56 15.96 -13.55
N GLU A 200 -7.55 15.46 -12.80
CA GLU A 200 -8.13 16.29 -11.75
C GLU A 200 -6.94 16.62 -10.86
N HIS A 201 -6.23 17.68 -11.25
CA HIS A 201 -5.56 18.51 -10.30
C HIS A 201 -6.65 18.83 -9.27
N HIS A 202 -6.65 18.08 -8.18
CA HIS A 202 -6.71 18.75 -6.90
C HIS A 202 -5.70 19.89 -7.04
N THR A 203 -6.20 21.06 -7.39
CA THR A 203 -5.58 22.31 -7.02
C THR A 203 -5.61 22.26 -5.50
N SER A 204 -4.66 21.53 -4.90
CA SER A 204 -4.07 21.91 -3.65
C SER A 204 -3.50 23.30 -3.90
N ASN A 205 -4.37 24.31 -3.76
CA ASN A 205 -3.91 25.57 -3.23
C ASN A 205 -3.12 25.18 -1.97
N GLU A 206 -1.83 25.49 -2.02
CA GLU A 206 -0.80 25.05 -1.08
C GLU A 206 -0.42 23.57 -1.18
N TYR A 207 0.56 23.29 -2.05
CA TYR A 207 1.66 22.43 -1.59
C TYR A 207 2.33 23.15 -0.42
N ALA A 208 1.75 23.05 0.77
CA ALA A 208 2.48 23.22 2.00
C ALA A 208 3.46 22.04 2.06
N PHE A 209 4.61 22.20 1.40
CA PHE A 209 5.79 21.49 1.83
C PHE A 209 5.84 21.66 3.35
N PRO A 210 5.95 20.59 4.15
CA PRO A 210 6.14 20.78 5.57
C PRO A 210 7.41 21.63 5.72
N ASN A 211 7.23 22.87 6.21
CA ASN A 211 8.31 23.79 6.61
C ASN A 211 9.24 23.18 7.69
N ASP A 212 9.03 21.91 8.03
CA ASP A 212 9.76 21.12 9.02
C ASP A 212 11.22 20.88 8.63
N LEU A 213 11.55 20.84 7.32
CA LEU A 213 12.96 20.74 6.89
C LEU A 213 13.74 22.04 7.12
N GLU A 214 13.12 23.21 6.97
CA GLU A 214 13.75 24.49 7.29
C GLU A 214 13.73 24.78 8.80
N ALA A 215 12.71 24.32 9.53
CA ALA A 215 12.66 24.38 10.99
C ALA A 215 13.77 23.55 11.66
N LEU A 216 14.14 22.40 11.08
CA LEU A 216 15.26 21.57 11.53
C LEU A 216 16.64 22.13 11.14
N ALA A 217 16.73 22.92 10.06
CA ALA A 217 17.99 23.51 9.59
C ALA A 217 18.29 24.88 10.25
N GLY A 218 17.28 25.60 10.74
CA GLY A 218 17.38 27.00 11.16
C GLY A 218 17.74 27.28 12.63
N THR A 219 17.83 26.28 13.51
CA THR A 219 18.07 26.49 14.96
C THR A 219 19.53 26.33 15.42
N MET A 220 20.51 26.34 14.51
CA MET A 220 21.92 26.60 14.86
C MET A 220 22.28 28.06 14.58
N MET A 221 21.75 28.99 15.38
CA MET A 221 22.42 30.28 15.58
C MET A 221 23.07 30.27 16.96
N CYS A 222 24.39 30.07 16.95
CA CYS A 222 25.28 30.38 18.06
C CYS A 222 25.03 31.83 18.52
N SER A 223 24.60 31.98 19.77
CA SER A 223 24.75 33.24 20.49
C SER A 223 26.20 33.32 20.99
N VAL A 224 26.94 34.32 20.53
CA VAL A 224 28.19 34.79 21.16
C VAL A 224 27.86 35.98 22.03
#